data_AF-A0A350H4W9-F1
#
_entry.id   AF-A0A350H4W9-F1
#
_cell.length_a   1.000
_cell.length_b   1.000
_cell.length_c   1.000
_cell.angle_alpha   90.00
_cell.angle_beta   90.00
_cell.angle_gamma   90.00
#
_symmetry.space_group_name_H-M   'P 1'
#
loop_
_entity.id
_entity.type
_entity.pdbx_description
1 polymer ?
#
loop_
_entity_poly.entity_id
_entity_poly.type
_entity_poly.pdbx_seq_one_letter_code
_entity_poly.pdbx_strand_id
1 'polypeptide(L)'
;MKKTISRICAICAIVAPFIATQIMIRIEPEYEEAIEGGVIVGCFIGSILGVIALLTNKHDSKWIKVLSILPMIPTVAFATLVVLQNLYGPHAFVLIK
;
A
#
# COMPACT_ATOMS: atom_id res chain seq x y z
N MET A 1 8.95 24.46 4.29
CA MET A 1 8.20 23.76 3.23
C MET A 1 8.44 22.25 3.20
N LYS A 2 9.67 21.75 2.97
CA LYS A 2 9.93 20.29 2.83
C LYS A 2 9.49 19.42 4.03
N LYS A 3 9.63 19.94 5.27
CA LYS A 3 9.16 19.26 6.50
C LYS A 3 7.64 19.07 6.55
N THR A 4 6.89 20.06 6.07
CA THR A 4 5.42 20.00 6.03
C THR A 4 4.95 19.00 4.98
N ILE A 5 5.60 19.00 3.81
CA ILE A 5 5.32 18.04 2.72
C ILE A 5 5.54 16.61 3.20
N SER A 6 6.68 16.32 3.83
CA SER A 6 6.99 14.98 4.35
C SER A 6 5.92 14.47 5.32
N ARG A 7 5.44 15.34 6.23
CA ARG A 7 4.37 14.99 7.18
C ARG A 7 3.03 14.74 6.48
N ILE A 8 2.64 15.60 5.55
CA ILE A 8 1.39 15.45 4.79
C ILE A 8 1.43 14.14 4.01
N CYS A 9 2.49 13.89 3.25
CA CYS A 9 2.64 12.66 2.47
C CYS A 9 2.61 11.41 3.36
N ALA A 10 3.24 11.43 4.54
CA ALA A 10 3.21 10.30 5.47
C ALA A 10 1.81 10.02 6.05
N ILE A 11 1.02 11.07 6.33
CA ILE A 11 -0.36 10.89 6.79
C ILE A 11 -1.22 10.38 5.63
N CYS A 12 -1.12 11.00 4.45
CA CYS A 12 -1.85 10.57 3.27
C CYS A 12 -1.51 9.13 2.87
N ALA A 13 -0.28 8.69 3.10
CA ALA A 13 0.15 7.30 2.85
C ALA A 13 -0.67 6.26 3.63
N ILE A 14 -1.08 6.59 4.85
CA ILE A 14 -1.89 5.72 5.72
C ILE A 14 -3.39 5.85 5.44
N VAL A 15 -3.83 7.04 5.03
CA VAL A 15 -5.24 7.31 4.75
C VAL A 15 -5.67 6.77 3.37
N ALA A 16 -4.74 6.69 2.40
CA ALA A 16 -5.02 6.23 1.05
C ALA A 16 -5.65 4.82 0.98
N PRO A 17 -5.16 3.78 1.70
CA PRO A 17 -5.82 2.47 1.81
C PRO A 17 -7.30 2.55 2.18
N PHE A 18 -7.62 3.35 3.21
CA PHE A 18 -8.99 3.49 3.68
C PHE A 18 -9.87 4.16 2.63
N ILE A 19 -9.43 5.30 2.05
CA ILE A 19 -10.20 6.03 1.05
C ILE A 19 -10.43 5.17 -0.21
N ALA A 20 -9.38 4.50 -0.71
CA ALA A 20 -9.49 3.64 -1.88
C ALA A 20 -10.49 2.50 -1.64
N THR A 21 -10.45 1.87 -0.46
CA THR A 21 -11.41 0.82 -0.09
C THR A 21 -12.84 1.34 -0.05
N GLN A 22 -13.08 2.52 0.50
CA GLN A 22 -14.42 3.14 0.51
C GLN A 22 -14.94 3.47 -0.89
N ILE A 23 -14.05 3.84 -1.81
CA ILE A 23 -14.41 4.06 -3.22
C ILE A 23 -14.75 2.72 -3.87
N MET A 24 -13.93 1.69 -3.65
CA MET A 24 -14.10 0.40 -4.30
C MET A 24 -15.36 -0.34 -3.86
N ILE A 25 -15.74 -0.24 -2.58
CA ILE A 25 -17.01 -0.76 -2.04
C ILE A 25 -18.24 -0.16 -2.76
N ARG A 26 -18.12 1.02 -3.36
CA ARG A 26 -19.23 1.65 -4.10
C ARG A 26 -19.29 1.24 -5.57
N ILE A 27 -18.22 0.67 -6.10
CA ILE A 27 -18.08 0.35 -7.53
C ILE A 27 -18.24 -1.15 -7.72
N GLU A 28 -17.60 -1.94 -6.87
CA GLU A 28 -17.63 -3.39 -6.94
C GLU A 28 -18.86 -3.95 -6.21
N PRO A 29 -19.65 -4.83 -6.86
CA PRO A 29 -20.83 -5.42 -6.26
C PRO A 29 -20.48 -6.48 -5.21
N GLU A 30 -19.32 -7.12 -5.34
CA GLU A 30 -18.84 -8.14 -4.41
C GLU A 30 -17.99 -7.51 -3.31
N TYR A 31 -18.48 -7.59 -2.07
CA TYR A 31 -17.87 -6.92 -0.93
C TYR A 31 -16.44 -7.40 -0.64
N GLU A 32 -16.16 -8.69 -0.82
CA GLU A 32 -14.83 -9.26 -0.58
C GLU A 32 -13.81 -8.76 -1.62
N GLU A 33 -14.16 -8.82 -2.91
CA GLU A 33 -13.32 -8.30 -4.00
C GLU A 33 -13.10 -6.79 -3.88
N ALA A 34 -14.13 -6.06 -3.44
CA ALA A 34 -14.04 -4.62 -3.19
C ALA A 34 -13.03 -4.29 -2.08
N ILE A 35 -13.03 -5.04 -0.97
CA ILE A 35 -12.07 -4.87 0.11
C ILE A 35 -10.67 -5.19 -0.38
N GLU A 36 -10.49 -6.34 -1.03
CA GLU A 36 -9.18 -6.78 -1.50
C GLU A 36 -8.58 -5.78 -2.50
N GLY A 37 -9.34 -5.45 -3.56
CA GLY A 37 -8.91 -4.49 -4.58
C GLY A 37 -8.66 -3.10 -4.00
N GLY A 38 -9.54 -2.64 -3.12
CA GLY A 38 -9.42 -1.35 -2.45
C GLY A 38 -8.17 -1.23 -1.56
N VAL A 39 -7.87 -2.28 -0.78
CA VAL A 39 -6.68 -2.34 0.07
C VAL A 39 -5.42 -2.41 -0.80
N ILE A 40 -5.36 -3.25 -1.83
CA ILE A 40 -4.19 -3.38 -2.69
C ILE A 40 -3.88 -2.06 -3.40
N VAL A 41 -4.87 -1.48 -4.08
CA VAL A 41 -4.71 -0.22 -4.83
C VAL A 41 -4.35 0.93 -3.87
N GLY A 42 -5.05 1.01 -2.74
CA GLY A 42 -4.80 2.07 -1.76
C GLY A 42 -3.44 1.93 -1.06
N CYS A 43 -2.96 0.72 -0.79
CA CYS A 43 -1.60 0.48 -0.29
C CYS A 43 -0.53 0.80 -1.34
N PHE A 44 -0.80 0.57 -2.63
CA PHE A 44 0.11 0.98 -3.70
C PHE A 44 0.24 2.51 -3.78
N ILE A 45 -0.89 3.24 -3.78
CA ILE A 45 -0.90 4.71 -3.70
C ILE A 45 -0.19 5.19 -2.42
N GLY A 46 -0.52 4.55 -1.30
CA GLY A 46 0.09 4.84 0.00
C GLY A 46 1.61 4.66 -0.01
N SER A 47 2.10 3.61 -0.69
CA SER A 47 3.53 3.35 -0.85
C SER A 47 4.24 4.45 -1.63
N ILE A 48 3.66 4.95 -2.73
CA ILE A 48 4.22 6.07 -3.51
C ILE A 48 4.36 7.31 -2.62
N LEU A 49 3.29 7.65 -1.88
CA LEU A 49 3.30 8.77 -0.94
C LEU A 49 4.30 8.54 0.20
N GLY A 50 4.44 7.31 0.68
CA GLY A 50 5.42 6.88 1.66
C GLY A 50 6.86 7.12 1.18
N VAL A 51 7.19 6.73 -0.05
CA VAL A 51 8.50 7.01 -0.67
C VAL A 51 8.76 8.52 -0.72
N ILE A 52 7.79 9.31 -1.20
CA ILE A 52 7.93 10.78 -1.27
C ILE A 52 8.15 11.37 0.13
N ALA A 53 7.43 10.89 1.13
CA ALA A 53 7.58 11.31 2.51
C ALA A 53 8.97 10.98 3.08
N LEU A 54 9.52 9.79 2.80
CA LEU A 54 10.87 9.38 3.19
C LEU A 54 11.94 10.26 2.53
N LEU A 55 11.87 10.45 1.20
CA LEU A 55 12.81 11.26 0.44
C LEU A 55 12.85 12.73 0.91
N THR A 56 11.74 13.21 1.48
CA THR A 56 11.62 14.58 1.99
C THR A 56 11.83 14.70 3.51
N ASN A 57 12.04 13.59 4.23
CA ASN A 57 12.20 13.54 5.69
C ASN A 57 13.63 13.91 6.15
N LYS A 58 14.01 15.18 6.00
CA LYS A 58 15.34 15.69 6.39
C LYS A 58 15.73 15.53 7.87
N HIS A 59 14.76 15.31 8.76
CA HIS A 59 15.01 15.23 10.20
C HIS A 59 15.07 13.80 10.73
N ASP A 60 15.03 12.81 9.83
CA ASP A 60 15.03 11.39 10.20
C ASP A 60 13.99 11.04 11.26
N SER A 61 12.83 11.69 11.20
CA SER A 61 11.76 11.46 12.16
C SER A 61 11.32 10.00 12.07
N LYS A 62 11.50 9.25 13.16
CA LYS A 62 11.14 7.83 13.26
C LYS A 62 9.67 7.59 12.92
N TRP A 63 8.79 8.44 13.41
CA TRP A 63 7.35 8.37 13.14
C TRP A 63 7.03 8.46 11.65
N ILE A 64 7.62 9.42 10.94
CA ILE A 64 7.42 9.56 9.49
C ILE A 64 7.91 8.29 8.77
N LYS A 65 9.06 7.74 9.17
CA LYS A 65 9.56 6.50 8.58
C LYS A 65 8.58 5.34 8.74
N VAL A 66 8.06 5.14 9.94
CA VAL A 66 7.09 4.06 10.23
C VAL A 66 5.82 4.23 9.38
N LEU A 67 5.23 5.42 9.37
CA LEU A 67 4.00 5.69 8.61
C LEU A 67 4.22 5.54 7.10
N SER A 68 5.40 5.91 6.60
CA SER A 68 5.75 5.75 5.19
C SER A 68 5.98 4.31 4.76
N ILE A 69 6.47 3.45 5.66
CA ILE A 69 6.80 2.05 5.35
C ILE A 69 5.58 1.14 5.50
N LEU A 70 4.66 1.45 6.43
CA LEU A 70 3.50 0.60 6.70
C LEU A 70 2.70 0.18 5.45
N PRO A 71 2.35 1.08 4.50
CA PRO A 71 1.61 0.67 3.31
C PRO A 71 2.46 -0.13 2.31
N MET A 72 3.79 -0.10 2.43
CA MET A 72 4.69 -0.85 1.54
C MET A 72 4.70 -2.35 1.83
N ILE A 73 4.47 -2.74 3.09
CA ILE A 73 4.47 -4.15 3.50
C ILE A 73 3.44 -4.97 2.70
N PRO A 74 2.14 -4.62 2.69
CA PRO A 74 1.16 -5.35 1.90
C PRO A 74 1.42 -5.23 0.40
N THR A 75 1.94 -4.10 -0.11
CA THR A 75 2.30 -3.95 -1.53
C THR A 75 3.41 -4.90 -1.95
N VAL A 76 4.47 -5.04 -1.14
CA VAL A 76 5.58 -5.97 -1.41
C VAL A 76 5.11 -7.41 -1.30
N ALA A 77 4.29 -7.74 -0.30
CA ALA A 77 3.72 -9.07 -0.15
C ALA A 77 2.90 -9.46 -1.39
N PHE A 78 1.99 -8.58 -1.83
CA PHE A 78 1.19 -8.79 -3.04
C PHE A 78 2.07 -8.92 -4.30
N ALA A 79 3.02 -8.01 -4.50
CA ALA A 79 3.94 -8.08 -5.63
C ALA A 79 4.74 -9.40 -5.65
N THR A 80 5.18 -9.86 -4.47
CA THR A 80 5.90 -11.13 -4.34
C THR A 80 5.03 -12.32 -4.73
N LEU A 81 3.77 -12.35 -4.28
CA LEU A 81 2.81 -13.40 -4.66
C LEU A 81 2.54 -13.40 -6.16
N VAL A 82 2.34 -12.22 -6.77
CA VAL A 82 2.14 -12.09 -8.21
C VAL A 82 3.36 -12.56 -9.00
N VAL A 83 4.57 -12.21 -8.56
CA VAL A 83 5.82 -12.67 -9.21
C VAL A 83 5.95 -14.20 -9.10
N LEU A 84 5.69 -14.78 -7.92
CA LEU A 84 5.72 -16.23 -7.72
C LEU A 84 4.70 -16.95 -8.62
N GLN A 85 3.47 -16.42 -8.73
CA GLN A 85 2.45 -16.98 -9.61
C GLN A 85 2.87 -16.92 -11.08
N ASN A 86 3.48 -15.82 -11.53
CA ASN A 86 3.94 -15.68 -12.90
C ASN A 86 5.15 -16.57 -13.22
N LEU A 87 6.05 -16.79 -12.26
CA LEU A 87 7.26 -17.62 -12.46
C LEU A 87 6.97 -19.12 -12.38
N TYR A 88 6.08 -19.55 -11.48
CA TYR A 88 5.84 -20.97 -11.18
C TYR A 88 4.48 -21.50 -11.67
N GLY A 89 3.66 -20.66 -12.29
CA GLY A 89 2.33 -21.04 -12.80
C GLY A 89 1.34 -21.42 -11.68
N PRO A 90 0.15 -21.99 -12.02
CA PRO A 90 -0.90 -22.31 -11.07
C PRO A 90 -0.53 -23.37 -10.01
N HIS A 91 0.66 -23.97 -10.10
CA HIS A 91 1.16 -24.96 -9.15
C HIS A 91 1.66 -24.35 -7.82
N ALA A 92 1.94 -23.04 -7.76
CA ALA A 92 2.42 -22.39 -6.53
C ALA A 92 1.34 -22.31 -5.42
N PHE A 93 0.06 -22.18 -5.78
CA PHE A 93 -1.04 -22.07 -4.81
C PHE A 93 -1.34 -23.40 -4.08
N VAL A 94 -0.88 -24.53 -4.60
CA VAL A 94 -1.04 -25.86 -3.98
C VAL A 94 -0.09 -26.04 -2.79
N LEU A 95 1.00 -25.29 -2.71
CA LEU A 95 1.99 -25.39 -1.62
C LEU A 95 1.67 -24.52 -0.40
N ILE A 96 0.63 -23.68 -0.47
CA ILE A 96 0.24 -22.74 0.61
C ILE A 96 -1.17 -23.07 1.16
N LYS A 97 -1.78 -24.19 0.73
CA LYS A 97 -3.07 -24.66 1.23
C LYS A 97 -2.91 -25.75 2.29
#